data_AF-A0A448YRR7-F1
#
_entry.id   AF-A0A448YRR7-F1
#
_cell.length_a   1.000
_cell.length_b   1.000
_cell.length_c   1.000
_cell.angle_alpha   90.00
_cell.angle_beta   90.00
_cell.angle_gamma   90.00
#
_symmetry.space_group_name_H-M   'P 1'
#
loop_
_entity.id
_entity.type
_entity.pdbx_description
1 polymer ?
#
loop_
_entity_poly.entity_id
_entity_poly.type
_entity_poly.pdbx_seq_one_letter_code
_entity_poly.pdbx_strand_id
1 'polypeptide(L)'
;MNRAPDPFEEWLYRRLIKSRVFNDMVRSIYCRFNNLPPPQRLASESILRGPMKVQSQFDYVPTRLQKFNAFRKIFWEELKNTFLLRK
;
A
#
# COMPACT_ATOMS: atom_id res chain seq x y z
N MET A 1 24.99 -29.47 0.66
CA MET A 1 24.80 -29.22 -0.80
C MET A 1 24.45 -27.76 -0.98
N ASN A 2 25.42 -26.92 -1.34
CA ASN A 2 25.16 -25.54 -1.72
C ASN A 2 24.64 -25.54 -3.15
N ARG A 3 23.33 -25.61 -3.32
CA ARG A 3 22.69 -25.38 -4.62
C ARG A 3 22.98 -23.93 -4.98
N ALA A 4 23.68 -23.69 -6.09
CA ALA A 4 23.83 -22.35 -6.61
C ALA A 4 22.42 -21.74 -6.76
N PRO A 5 22.18 -20.52 -6.26
CA PRO A 5 20.86 -19.91 -6.37
C PRO A 5 20.48 -19.82 -7.85
N ASP A 6 19.21 -20.05 -8.15
CA ASP A 6 18.71 -19.85 -9.50
C ASP A 6 19.02 -18.40 -9.92
N PRO A 7 19.60 -18.15 -11.10
CA PRO A 7 19.93 -16.81 -11.55
C PRO A 7 18.73 -15.86 -11.49
N PHE A 8 17.50 -16.37 -11.64
CA PHE A 8 16.29 -15.57 -11.49
C PHE A 8 16.03 -15.17 -10.03
N GLU A 9 16.19 -16.12 -9.08
CA GLU A 9 16.06 -15.85 -7.65
C GLU A 9 17.10 -14.83 -7.19
N GLU A 10 18.34 -14.96 -7.65
CA GLU A 10 19.42 -14.03 -7.32
C GLU A 10 19.15 -12.63 -7.90
N TRP A 11 18.66 -12.56 -9.14
CA TRP A 11 18.26 -11.28 -9.75
C TRP A 11 17.13 -10.61 -8.95
N LEU A 12 16.08 -11.38 -8.61
CA LEU A 12 14.94 -10.87 -7.86
C LEU A 12 15.37 -10.41 -6.46
N TYR A 13 16.19 -11.21 -5.77
CA TYR A 13 16.75 -10.86 -4.47
C TYR A 13 17.54 -9.54 -4.52
N ARG A 14 18.45 -9.40 -5.49
CA ARG A 14 19.22 -8.16 -5.70
C ARG A 14 18.32 -6.98 -6.04
N ARG A 15 17.23 -7.19 -6.79
CA ARG A 15 16.25 -6.15 -7.13
C ARG A 15 15.44 -5.71 -5.91
N LEU A 16 15.00 -6.64 -5.08
CA LEU A 16 14.19 -6.38 -3.89
C LEU A 16 15.00 -5.69 -2.80
N ILE A 17 16.23 -6.11 -2.52
CA ILE A 17 17.10 -5.46 -1.53
C ILE A 17 17.38 -4.01 -1.85
N LYS A 18 17.54 -3.66 -3.12
CA LYS A 18 17.77 -2.28 -3.55
C LYS A 18 16.50 -1.43 -3.56
N SER A 19 15.31 -2.04 -3.48
CA SER A 19 14.03 -1.33 -3.52
C SER A 19 13.68 -0.76 -2.14
N ARG A 20 13.70 0.57 -2.03
CA ARG A 20 13.29 1.29 -0.81
C ARG A 20 11.87 0.92 -0.37
N VAL A 21 10.93 0.88 -1.33
CA VAL A 21 9.51 0.58 -1.07
C VAL A 21 9.35 -0.83 -0.51
N PHE A 22 10.09 -1.80 -1.05
CA PHE A 22 10.05 -3.17 -0.54
C PHE A 22 10.60 -3.26 0.88
N ASN A 23 11.73 -2.61 1.15
CA ASN A 23 12.31 -2.57 2.50
C ASN A 23 11.38 -1.89 3.51
N ASP A 24 10.70 -0.81 3.13
CA ASP A 24 9.72 -0.13 4.00
C ASP A 24 8.51 -1.03 4.30
N MET A 25 8.04 -1.80 3.32
CA MET A 25 6.98 -2.79 3.50
C MET A 25 7.41 -3.90 4.47
N VAL A 26 8.58 -4.51 4.25
CA VAL A 26 9.13 -5.55 5.14
C VAL A 26 9.28 -5.01 6.56
N ARG A 27 9.78 -3.78 6.72
CA ARG A 27 9.91 -3.12 8.03
C ARG A 27 8.56 -2.90 8.70
N SER A 28 7.53 -2.49 7.95
CA SER A 28 6.17 -2.35 8.47
C SER A 28 5.60 -3.67 8.98
N ILE A 29 5.78 -4.75 8.21
CA ILE A 29 5.33 -6.10 8.59
C ILE A 29 6.08 -6.57 9.84
N TYR A 30 7.40 -6.41 9.86
CA TYR A 30 8.23 -6.75 11.03
C TYR A 30 7.79 -6.00 12.28
N CYS A 31 7.59 -4.69 12.19
CA CYS A 31 7.11 -3.89 13.32
C CYS A 31 5.72 -4.34 13.79
N ARG A 32 4.82 -4.68 12.87
CA ARG A 32 3.47 -5.16 13.19
C ARG A 32 3.49 -6.47 13.96
N PHE A 33 4.29 -7.45 13.54
CA PHE A 33 4.40 -8.73 14.24
C PHE A 33 5.09 -8.61 15.59
N ASN A 34 6.07 -7.72 15.72
CA ASN A 34 6.82 -7.49 16.95
C ASN A 34 6.17 -6.42 17.86
N ASN A 35 4.96 -5.93 17.54
CA ASN A 35 4.29 -4.84 18.25
C ASN A 35 5.16 -3.59 18.45
N LEU A 36 6.11 -3.34 17.54
CA LEU A 36 6.97 -2.16 17.57
C LEU A 36 6.22 -0.97 16.97
N PRO A 37 6.53 0.27 17.41
CA PRO A 37 5.95 1.45 16.81
C PRO A 37 6.26 1.48 15.30
N PRO A 38 5.29 1.88 14.45
CA PRO A 38 5.51 1.92 13.01
C PRO A 38 6.68 2.87 12.69
N PRO A 39 7.49 2.58 11.66
CA PRO A 39 8.70 3.34 11.34
C PRO A 39 8.43 4.84 11.07
N GLN A 40 7.18 5.21 10.78
CA GLN A 40 6.72 6.59 10.66
C GLN A 40 6.75 7.38 11.98
N ARG A 41 6.69 6.73 13.14
CA ARG A 41 6.83 7.40 14.45
C ARG A 41 8.24 7.99 14.69
N LEU A 42 9.27 7.48 14.01
CA LEU A 42 10.64 8.01 14.12
C LEU A 42 10.91 9.14 13.11
N ALA A 43 10.15 9.23 12.03
CA ALA A 43 10.20 10.37 11.11
C ALA A 43 9.37 11.57 11.60
N SER A 44 8.54 11.38 12.63
CA SER A 44 7.62 12.39 13.15
C SER A 44 8.12 13.16 14.39
N GLU A 45 9.32 12.87 14.92
CA GLU A 45 9.89 13.73 15.97
C GLU A 45 10.42 15.08 15.44
N SER A 46 10.44 15.29 14.12
CA SER A 46 10.73 16.60 13.50
C SER A 46 9.52 17.29 12.86
N ILE A 47 8.27 16.88 13.16
CA ILE A 47 7.06 17.61 12.73
C ILE A 47 6.17 17.94 13.94
N LEU A 48 6.79 18.44 15.00
CA LEU A 48 6.14 19.37 15.92
C LEU A 48 6.12 20.75 15.25
N ARG A 49 5.07 21.04 14.46
CA ARG A 49 4.49 22.37 14.13
C ARG A 49 3.73 22.29 12.80
N GLY A 50 2.48 21.84 12.86
CA GLY A 50 1.49 22.09 11.81
C GLY A 50 0.11 22.06 12.47
N PRO A 51 -0.78 23.03 12.20
CA PRO A 51 -2.06 23.08 12.87
C PRO A 51 -2.82 21.79 12.59
N MET A 52 -3.24 21.14 13.67
CA MET A 52 -4.19 20.05 13.68
C MET A 52 -5.42 20.50 12.87
N LYS A 53 -5.47 20.13 11.58
CA LYS A 53 -6.64 20.34 10.75
C LYS A 53 -7.73 19.44 11.32
N VAL A 54 -8.57 20.04 12.16
CA VAL A 54 -9.93 19.57 12.43
C VAL A 54 -10.59 19.46 11.06
N GLN A 55 -10.59 18.25 10.49
CA GLN A 55 -11.33 17.98 9.26
C GLN A 55 -12.80 18.13 9.62
N SER A 56 -13.45 19.14 9.03
CA SER A 56 -14.89 19.30 9.12
C SER A 56 -15.54 18.00 8.62
N GLN A 57 -16.64 17.58 9.23
CA GLN A 57 -17.43 16.42 8.78
C GLN A 57 -17.99 16.57 7.34
N PHE A 58 -17.75 17.70 6.68
CA PHE A 58 -18.29 18.06 5.37
C PHE A 58 -17.25 18.03 4.23
N ASP A 59 -15.95 17.88 4.52
CA ASP A 59 -14.90 17.85 3.50
C ASP A 59 -14.36 16.44 3.28
N TYR A 60 -15.20 15.52 2.82
CA TYR A 60 -14.72 14.17 2.45
C TYR A 60 -13.87 14.21 1.18
N VAL A 61 -12.57 14.00 1.33
CA VAL A 61 -11.63 13.87 0.19
C VAL A 61 -11.25 12.39 -0.01
N PRO A 62 -11.77 11.72 -1.06
CA PRO A 62 -11.48 10.32 -1.29
C PRO A 62 -10.00 10.09 -1.64
N THR A 63 -9.38 9.13 -0.95
CA THR A 63 -8.02 8.65 -1.22
C THR A 63 -7.93 7.94 -2.57
N ARG A 64 -6.72 7.84 -3.13
CA ARG A 64 -6.48 7.14 -4.41
C ARG A 64 -6.97 5.69 -4.40
N LEU A 65 -6.81 5.00 -3.27
CA LEU A 65 -7.31 3.63 -3.08
C LEU A 65 -8.84 3.56 -3.09
N GLN A 66 -9.50 4.50 -2.42
CA GLN A 66 -10.97 4.59 -2.44
C GLN A 66 -11.50 4.86 -3.85
N LYS A 67 -10.84 5.73 -4.62
CA LYS A 67 -11.17 5.98 -6.03
C LYS A 67 -11.01 4.73 -6.90
N PHE A 68 -9.91 3.99 -6.72
CA PHE A 68 -9.68 2.73 -7.46
C PHE A 68 -10.73 1.67 -7.11
N ASN A 69 -11.06 1.52 -5.82
CA ASN A 69 -12.09 0.58 -5.39
C ASN A 69 -13.47 0.95 -5.94
N ALA A 70 -13.82 2.24 -5.94
CA ALA A 70 -15.06 2.74 -6.53
C ALA A 70 -15.11 2.45 -8.03
N PHE A 71 -14.04 2.76 -8.76
CA PHE A 71 -13.92 2.45 -10.18
C PHE A 71 -14.10 0.95 -10.45
N ARG A 72 -13.41 0.09 -9.70
CA ARG A 72 -13.49 -1.37 -9.87
C ARG A 72 -14.93 -1.85 -9.66
N LYS A 73 -15.62 -1.35 -8.62
CA LYS A 73 -17.00 -1.73 -8.32
C LYS A 73 -17.95 -1.36 -9.47
N ILE A 74 -17.89 -0.11 -9.93
CA ILE A 74 -18.68 0.41 -11.06
C ILE A 74 -18.39 -0.43 -12.31
N PHE A 75 -17.12 -0.59 -12.67
CA PHE A 75 -16.71 -1.37 -13.83
C PHE A 75 -17.28 -2.79 -13.85
N TRP A 76 -17.31 -3.49 -12.70
CA TRP A 76 -17.93 -4.82 -12.61
C TRP A 76 -19.46 -4.78 -12.73
N GLU A 77 -20.12 -3.73 -12.25
CA GLU A 77 -21.57 -3.54 -12.42
C GLU A 77 -21.92 -3.22 -13.87
N GLU A 78 -21.23 -2.28 -14.53
CA GLU A 78 -21.39 -2.02 -15.97
C GLU A 78 -21.08 -3.25 -16.81
N LEU A 79 -20.00 -3.98 -16.52
CA LEU A 79 -19.68 -5.23 -17.22
C LEU A 79 -20.82 -6.25 -17.08
N LYS A 80 -21.34 -6.44 -15.87
CA LYS A 80 -22.49 -7.32 -15.67
C LYS A 80 -23.70 -6.83 -16.47
N ASN A 81 -24.02 -5.54 -16.45
CA ASN A 81 -25.17 -4.99 -17.17
C ASN A 81 -25.02 -5.04 -18.70
N THR A 82 -23.79 -4.95 -19.22
CA THR A 82 -23.51 -4.99 -20.65
C THR A 82 -23.42 -6.41 -21.20
N PHE A 83 -22.88 -7.36 -20.42
CA PHE A 83 -22.72 -8.75 -20.84
C PHE A 83 -23.87 -9.67 -20.41
N LEU A 84 -24.48 -9.45 -19.24
CA LEU A 84 -25.75 -10.05 -18.87
C LEU A 84 -26.85 -9.16 -19.44
N LEU A 85 -27.09 -9.33 -20.74
CA LEU A 85 -28.31 -8.88 -21.43
C LEU A 85 -29.49 -8.95 -20.45
N ARG A 86 -30.03 -7.78 -20.11
CA ARG A 86 -31.39 -7.64 -19.62
C ARG A 86 -32.29 -8.41 -20.60
N LYS A 87 -32.80 -9.56 -20.17
CA LYS A 87 -33.91 -10.24 -20.83
C LYS A 87 -35.20 -9.49 -20.53
#